data_AF-A0A3A5IA43-F1
#
_entry.id   AF-A0A3A5IA43-F1
#
_cell.length_a   1.000
_cell.length_b   1.000
_cell.length_c   1.000
_cell.angle_alpha   90.00
_cell.angle_beta   90.00
_cell.angle_gamma   90.00
#
_symmetry.space_group_name_H-M   'P 1'
#
loop_
_entity.id
_entity.type
_entity.pdbx_description
1 polymer ?
#
loop_
_entity_poly.entity_id
_entity_poly.type
_entity_poly.pdbx_seq_one_letter_code
_entity_poly.pdbx_strand_id
1 'polypeptide(L)'
;MKEKTFTWSMRERERNMIFPGKRALDQLVLKYREKSTVLRNNRGFTIVESLFVLLIFISIAALFPLIYGAVYQTEEQLKPERRAEWELFVLQLRKEINVSHSLQISAQKLTFIQGTDVISIEKYNDGVRRRVGGRGHEMILQQASSIQFYPCGSLLCAEAGFKNGEKEKAQFHIFAGEAI
;
A
#
# COMPACT_ATOMS: atom_id res chain seq x y z
N MET A 1 47.42 27.66 80.71
CA MET A 1 48.56 28.60 80.71
C MET A 1 49.44 28.24 79.50
N LYS A 2 49.48 28.93 78.36
CA LYS A 2 49.02 30.26 77.91
C LYS A 2 48.34 30.11 76.54
N GLU A 3 47.18 30.74 76.38
CA GLU A 3 46.63 31.14 75.08
C GLU A 3 47.47 32.26 74.46
N LYS A 4 47.53 32.32 73.12
CA LYS A 4 47.60 33.58 72.38
C LYS A 4 46.89 33.45 71.04
N THR A 5 45.63 33.87 71.03
CA THR A 5 44.91 34.35 69.85
C THR A 5 45.22 35.84 69.67
N PHE A 6 45.56 36.29 68.45
CA PHE A 6 45.43 37.70 68.03
C PHE A 6 45.54 37.80 66.50
N THR A 7 44.44 37.56 65.77
CA THR A 7 43.51 38.56 65.14
C THR A 7 44.09 39.40 64.00
N TRP A 8 43.71 38.98 62.78
CA TRP A 8 43.36 39.68 61.54
C TRP A 8 43.81 41.14 61.25
N SER A 9 44.31 41.35 60.03
CA SER A 9 43.94 42.53 59.23
C SER A 9 43.55 42.11 57.81
N MET A 10 42.26 42.15 57.54
CA MET A 10 41.70 42.14 56.19
C MET A 10 41.81 43.56 55.65
N ARG A 11 42.50 43.77 54.53
CA ARG A 11 42.40 45.00 53.74
C ARG A 11 42.33 44.60 52.28
N GLU A 12 41.15 44.82 51.69
CA GLU A 12 40.84 44.72 50.27
C GLU A 12 42.01 45.11 49.37
N ARG A 13 42.32 44.22 48.44
CA ARG A 13 42.81 44.64 47.13
C ARG A 13 42.27 43.68 46.08
N GLU A 14 41.03 43.92 45.66
CA GLU A 14 40.53 43.41 44.38
C GLU A 14 41.44 43.93 43.27
N ARG A 15 42.28 43.05 42.72
CA ARG A 15 42.89 43.22 41.41
C ARG A 15 42.78 41.89 40.69
N ASN A 16 41.99 41.89 39.62
CA ASN A 16 42.13 41.04 38.43
C ASN A 16 43.07 39.83 38.61
N MET A 17 42.54 38.74 39.15
CA MET A 17 43.17 37.43 39.00
C MET A 17 42.31 36.62 38.04
N ILE A 18 42.77 36.58 36.78
CA ILE A 18 42.36 35.55 35.83
C ILE A 18 42.88 34.24 36.43
N PHE A 19 42.01 33.50 37.12
CA PHE A 19 42.37 32.20 37.69
C PHE A 19 42.69 31.23 36.54
N PRO A 20 43.96 30.75 36.39
CA PRO A 20 44.35 29.80 35.36
C PRO A 20 43.84 28.37 35.63
N GLY A 21 42.90 28.22 36.58
CA GLY A 21 42.35 26.94 37.03
C GLY A 21 40.93 26.62 36.55
N LYS A 22 40.18 27.57 35.96
CA LYS A 22 38.79 27.29 35.52
C LYS A 22 38.72 26.22 34.43
N ARG A 23 39.66 26.23 33.47
CA ARG A 23 39.73 25.19 32.41
C ARG A 23 40.07 23.80 32.97
N ALA A 24 40.92 23.73 34.00
CA ALA A 24 41.25 22.47 34.65
C ALA A 24 40.05 21.93 35.44
N LEU A 25 39.28 22.81 36.07
CA LEU A 25 38.06 22.45 36.79
C LEU A 25 36.93 22.05 35.83
N ASP A 26 36.78 22.73 34.68
CA ASP A 26 35.83 22.36 33.62
C ASP A 26 36.21 21.00 32.98
N GLN A 27 37.50 20.75 32.75
CA GLN A 27 38.00 19.43 32.31
C GLN A 27 37.77 18.35 33.37
N LEU A 28 37.95 18.66 34.66
CA LEU A 28 37.68 17.73 35.75
C LEU A 28 36.17 17.44 35.87
N VAL A 29 35.29 18.43 35.71
CA VAL A 29 33.83 18.24 35.74
C VAL A 29 33.35 17.44 34.53
N LEU A 30 33.88 17.68 33.32
CA LEU A 30 33.57 16.86 32.14
C LEU A 30 34.06 15.42 32.30
N LYS A 31 35.27 15.22 32.83
CA LYS A 31 35.85 13.89 33.12
C LYS A 31 35.09 13.13 34.21
N TYR A 32 34.45 13.83 35.16
CA TYR A 32 33.62 13.21 36.21
C TYR A 32 32.16 12.99 35.78
N ARG A 33 31.66 13.71 34.78
CA ARG A 33 30.31 13.51 34.19
C ARG A 33 30.24 12.28 33.27
N GLU A 34 31.38 11.74 32.87
CA GLU A 34 31.47 10.52 32.06
C GLU A 34 31.48 9.23 32.88
N LYS A 35 31.32 9.32 34.20
CA LYS A 35 31.18 8.15 35.10
C LYS A 35 29.78 8.05 35.70
N SER A 36 28.77 8.29 34.85
CA SER A 36 27.43 7.76 35.08
C SER A 36 27.52 6.23 34.96
N THR A 37 27.83 5.57 36.07
CA THR A 37 27.56 4.15 36.23
C THR A 37 26.05 3.95 36.07
N VAL A 38 25.62 3.60 34.87
CA VAL A 38 24.28 3.03 34.61
C VAL A 38 24.28 1.57 35.08
N LEU A 39 24.72 1.33 36.32
CA LEU A 39 24.58 0.04 36.99
C LEU A 39 23.54 0.21 38.10
N ARG A 40 22.35 0.62 37.68
CA ARG A 40 21.15 0.58 38.50
C ARG A 40 20.26 -0.49 37.92
N ASN A 41 20.39 -1.71 38.45
CA ASN A 41 19.39 -2.79 38.42
C ASN A 41 18.41 -2.76 37.22
N ASN A 42 18.92 -2.91 35.99
CA ASN A 42 18.10 -3.12 34.80
C ASN A 42 18.04 -4.62 34.51
N ARG A 43 17.25 -5.36 35.30
CA ARG A 43 17.03 -6.82 35.16
C ARG A 43 16.16 -7.17 33.94
N GLY A 44 16.46 -6.59 32.77
CA GLY A 44 15.72 -6.83 31.53
C GLY A 44 15.83 -5.72 30.48
N PHE A 45 16.76 -4.79 30.62
CA PHE A 45 17.04 -3.77 29.59
C PHE A 45 18.55 -3.57 29.49
N THR A 46 19.22 -4.57 28.93
CA THR A 46 20.60 -4.42 28.46
C THR A 46 20.61 -4.21 26.96
N ILE A 47 21.52 -3.37 26.45
CA ILE A 47 21.69 -3.16 25.00
C ILE A 47 21.92 -4.49 24.28
N VAL A 48 22.63 -5.41 24.94
CA VAL A 48 22.91 -6.76 24.43
C VAL A 48 21.63 -7.59 24.26
N GLU A 49 20.71 -7.53 25.21
CA GLU A 49 19.40 -8.19 25.10
C GLU A 49 18.56 -7.60 23.96
N SER A 50 18.56 -6.27 23.81
CA SER A 50 17.87 -5.62 22.69
C SER A 50 18.46 -6.00 21.32
N LEU A 51 19.79 -6.18 21.22
CA LEU A 51 20.45 -6.68 20.01
C LEU A 51 20.05 -8.12 19.69
N PHE A 52 19.91 -8.97 20.71
CA PHE A 52 19.44 -10.33 20.55
C PHE A 52 18.00 -10.39 20.04
N VAL A 53 17.10 -9.59 20.62
CA VAL A 53 15.70 -9.49 20.15
C VAL A 53 15.64 -8.96 18.72
N LEU A 54 16.44 -7.95 18.38
CA LEU A 54 16.52 -7.41 17.02
C LEU A 54 17.03 -8.46 16.02
N LEU A 55 18.02 -9.26 16.40
CA LEU A 55 18.56 -10.31 15.55
C LEU A 55 17.51 -11.40 15.27
N ILE A 56 16.76 -11.82 16.29
CA ILE A 56 15.64 -12.76 16.13
C ILE A 56 14.56 -12.15 15.23
N PHE A 57 14.21 -10.87 15.46
CA PHE A 57 13.22 -10.17 14.65
C PHE A 57 13.62 -10.10 13.17
N ILE A 58 14.85 -9.68 12.87
CA ILE A 58 15.37 -9.62 11.49
C ILE A 58 15.41 -11.01 10.86
N SER A 59 15.76 -12.06 11.62
CA SER A 59 15.77 -13.44 11.12
C SER A 59 14.37 -13.90 10.70
N ILE A 60 13.35 -13.57 11.49
CA ILE A 60 11.95 -13.87 11.15
C ILE A 60 11.50 -13.00 9.96
N ALA A 61 11.86 -11.71 9.96
CA ALA A 61 11.54 -10.78 8.88
C ALA A 61 12.14 -11.21 7.53
N ALA A 62 13.33 -11.83 7.54
CA ALA A 62 13.99 -12.35 6.36
C ALA A 62 13.26 -13.54 5.71
N LEU A 63 12.29 -14.16 6.41
CA LEU A 63 11.44 -15.21 5.83
C LEU A 63 10.30 -14.64 4.98
N PHE A 64 9.92 -13.36 5.15
CA PHE A 64 8.83 -12.75 4.39
C PHE A 64 9.10 -12.72 2.87
N PRO A 65 10.29 -12.33 2.37
CA PRO A 65 10.58 -12.39 0.94
C PRO A 65 10.51 -13.80 0.36
N LEU A 66 10.84 -14.84 1.13
CA LEU A 66 10.76 -16.24 0.68
C LEU A 66 9.31 -16.68 0.48
N ILE A 67 8.43 -16.32 1.43
CA ILE A 67 6.99 -16.59 1.33
C ILE A 67 6.38 -15.77 0.18
N TYR A 68 6.74 -14.50 0.07
CA TYR A 68 6.28 -13.63 -1.01
C TYR A 68 6.69 -14.18 -2.38
N GLY A 69 7.96 -14.57 -2.55
CA GLY A 69 8.47 -15.16 -3.79
C GLY A 69 7.78 -16.48 -4.14
N ALA A 70 7.49 -17.33 -3.16
CA ALA A 70 6.80 -18.60 -3.38
C ALA A 70 5.34 -18.40 -3.85
N VAL A 71 4.64 -17.38 -3.35
CA VAL A 71 3.27 -17.03 -3.78
C VAL A 71 3.27 -16.29 -5.13
N TYR A 72 4.31 -15.50 -5.42
CA TYR A 72 4.37 -14.73 -6.66
C TYR A 72 4.88 -15.53 -7.87
N GLN A 73 5.71 -16.55 -7.66
CA GLN A 73 6.19 -17.42 -8.75
C GLN A 73 5.09 -18.25 -9.42
N THR A 74 3.90 -18.36 -8.82
CA THR A 74 2.72 -18.94 -9.48
C THR A 74 2.01 -17.99 -10.46
N GLU A 75 2.28 -16.68 -10.39
CA GLU A 75 1.65 -15.67 -11.27
C GLU A 75 2.38 -15.53 -12.62
N GLU A 76 3.71 -15.71 -12.68
CA GLU A 76 4.48 -15.48 -13.91
C GLU A 76 4.41 -16.63 -14.94
N GLN A 77 4.01 -17.84 -14.56
CA GLN A 77 4.20 -19.02 -15.42
C GLN A 77 2.94 -19.54 -16.15
N LEU A 78 1.76 -19.03 -15.83
CA LEU A 78 0.48 -19.41 -16.45
C LEU A 78 -0.23 -18.06 -16.70
N LYS A 79 -1.06 -17.77 -17.69
CA LYS A 79 -2.52 -18.00 -17.86
C LYS A 79 -3.55 -17.49 -16.81
N PRO A 80 -3.36 -17.37 -15.47
CA PRO A 80 -4.43 -16.96 -14.58
C PRO A 80 -4.71 -15.46 -14.64
N GLU A 81 -3.74 -14.58 -14.95
CA GLU A 81 -4.02 -13.14 -15.05
C GLU A 81 -5.14 -12.84 -16.06
N ARG A 82 -5.09 -13.42 -17.26
CA ARG A 82 -6.11 -13.19 -18.30
C ARG A 82 -7.45 -13.84 -17.99
N ARG A 83 -7.45 -15.06 -17.43
CA ARG A 83 -8.70 -15.70 -16.98
C ARG A 83 -9.32 -14.93 -15.83
N ALA A 84 -8.51 -14.45 -14.89
CA ALA A 84 -8.96 -13.60 -13.79
C ALA A 84 -9.49 -12.27 -14.32
N GLU A 85 -8.82 -11.62 -15.28
CA GLU A 85 -9.33 -10.41 -15.95
C GLU A 85 -10.68 -10.65 -16.61
N TRP A 86 -10.84 -11.78 -17.32
CA TRP A 86 -12.11 -12.16 -17.91
C TRP A 86 -13.20 -12.37 -16.85
N GLU A 87 -12.90 -13.11 -15.77
CA GLU A 87 -13.84 -13.33 -14.67
C GLU A 87 -14.23 -12.02 -13.98
N LEU A 88 -13.28 -11.12 -13.75
CA LEU A 88 -13.54 -9.78 -13.19
C LEU A 88 -14.44 -8.96 -14.12
N PHE A 89 -14.16 -8.98 -15.43
CA PHE A 89 -15.02 -8.36 -16.44
C PHE A 89 -16.45 -8.92 -16.39
N VAL A 90 -16.61 -10.24 -16.33
CA VAL A 90 -17.91 -10.91 -16.24
C VAL A 90 -18.64 -10.52 -14.95
N LEU A 91 -17.95 -10.50 -13.81
CA LEU A 91 -18.53 -10.11 -12.53
C LEU A 91 -18.99 -8.65 -12.53
N GLN A 92 -18.17 -7.75 -13.04
CA GLN A 92 -18.51 -6.34 -13.17
C GLN A 92 -19.69 -6.13 -14.11
N LEU A 93 -19.64 -6.72 -15.31
CA LEU A 93 -20.71 -6.60 -16.29
C LEU A 93 -22.03 -7.16 -15.78
N ARG A 94 -22.01 -8.29 -15.06
CA ARG A 94 -23.20 -8.86 -14.42
C ARG A 94 -23.81 -7.92 -13.41
N LYS A 95 -22.99 -7.28 -12.56
CA LYS A 95 -23.46 -6.30 -11.59
C LYS A 95 -24.09 -5.10 -12.27
N GLU A 96 -23.48 -4.61 -13.35
CA GLU A 96 -23.98 -3.44 -14.09
C GLU A 96 -25.29 -3.75 -14.81
N ILE A 97 -25.41 -4.90 -15.49
CA ILE A 97 -26.64 -5.32 -16.16
C ILE A 97 -27.79 -5.48 -15.17
N ASN A 98 -27.53 -6.07 -13.99
CA ASN A 98 -28.56 -6.25 -12.96
C ASN A 98 -29.13 -4.94 -12.42
N VAL A 99 -28.37 -3.84 -12.46
CA VAL A 99 -28.82 -2.50 -11.99
C VAL A 99 -29.25 -1.63 -13.18
N SER A 100 -29.11 -2.13 -14.41
CA SER A 100 -29.37 -1.34 -15.61
C SER A 100 -30.84 -1.30 -15.99
N HIS A 101 -31.25 -0.18 -16.57
CA HIS A 101 -32.51 -0.01 -17.26
C HIS A 101 -32.24 0.13 -18.77
N SER A 102 -33.12 -0.44 -19.59
CA SER A 102 -33.06 -0.38 -21.06
C SER A 102 -31.71 -0.80 -21.67
N LEU A 103 -31.57 -2.10 -21.95
CA LEU A 103 -30.37 -2.65 -22.60
C LEU A 103 -30.48 -2.53 -24.13
N GLN A 104 -29.54 -1.84 -24.75
CA GLN A 104 -29.37 -1.79 -26.21
C GLN A 104 -28.12 -2.57 -26.61
N ILE A 105 -28.33 -3.63 -27.39
CA ILE A 105 -27.27 -4.53 -27.84
C ILE A 105 -26.95 -4.23 -29.31
N SER A 106 -25.69 -3.94 -29.60
CA SER A 106 -25.12 -3.92 -30.94
C SER A 106 -23.93 -4.87 -30.96
N ALA A 107 -23.62 -5.45 -32.13
CA ALA A 107 -22.65 -6.54 -32.27
C ALA A 107 -21.35 -6.30 -31.47
N GLN A 108 -20.75 -5.12 -31.57
CA GLN A 108 -19.50 -4.76 -30.89
C GLN A 108 -19.66 -3.72 -29.77
N LYS A 109 -20.90 -3.37 -29.44
CA LYS A 109 -21.20 -2.29 -28.49
C LYS A 109 -22.44 -2.62 -27.66
N LEU A 110 -22.28 -2.61 -26.35
CA LEU A 110 -23.37 -2.71 -25.40
C LEU A 110 -23.63 -1.33 -24.80
N THR A 111 -24.87 -0.85 -24.83
CA THR A 111 -25.26 0.43 -24.23
C THR A 111 -26.43 0.21 -23.29
N PHE A 112 -26.38 0.78 -22.10
CA PHE A 112 -27.47 0.69 -21.12
C PHE A 112 -27.50 1.92 -20.22
N ILE A 113 -28.64 2.14 -19.56
CA ILE A 113 -28.83 3.27 -18.66
C ILE A 113 -28.69 2.77 -17.23
N GLN A 114 -27.92 3.47 -16.41
CA GLN A 114 -27.82 3.23 -14.97
C GLN A 114 -28.13 4.55 -14.25
N GLY A 115 -29.29 4.62 -13.60
CA GLY A 115 -29.79 5.88 -13.02
C GLY A 115 -30.00 6.93 -14.12
N THR A 116 -29.21 8.02 -14.07
CA THR A 116 -29.25 9.12 -15.06
C THR A 116 -28.17 9.02 -16.13
N ASP A 117 -27.21 8.10 -15.98
CA ASP A 117 -26.04 8.02 -16.85
C ASP A 117 -26.17 6.90 -17.90
N VAL A 118 -25.70 7.20 -19.12
CA VAL A 118 -25.64 6.21 -20.21
C VAL A 118 -24.27 5.54 -20.20
N ILE A 119 -24.23 4.25 -19.94
CA ILE A 119 -23.01 3.45 -19.95
C ILE A 119 -22.88 2.77 -21.31
N SER A 120 -21.71 2.87 -21.91
CA SER A 120 -21.39 2.18 -23.17
C SER A 120 -20.10 1.39 -23.05
N ILE A 121 -20.17 0.12 -23.43
CA ILE A 121 -19.05 -0.82 -23.47
C ILE A 121 -18.79 -1.18 -24.92
N GLU A 122 -17.58 -0.91 -25.42
CA GLU A 122 -17.23 -1.10 -26.82
C GLU A 122 -15.78 -1.57 -26.97
N LYS A 123 -15.49 -2.25 -28.09
CA LYS A 123 -14.11 -2.60 -28.45
C LYS A 123 -13.29 -1.33 -28.65
N TYR A 124 -12.11 -1.26 -28.05
CA TYR A 124 -11.16 -0.16 -28.25
C TYR A 124 -9.73 -0.68 -28.35
N ASN A 125 -9.11 -0.47 -29.52
CA ASN A 125 -7.75 -0.93 -29.84
C ASN A 125 -7.55 -2.43 -29.55
N ASP A 126 -6.75 -2.73 -28.52
CA ASP A 126 -6.36 -4.07 -28.08
C ASP A 126 -7.14 -4.56 -26.84
N GLY A 127 -8.30 -3.98 -26.56
CA GLY A 127 -9.14 -4.38 -25.44
C GLY A 127 -10.57 -3.88 -25.55
N VAL A 128 -11.26 -3.90 -24.41
CA VAL A 128 -12.64 -3.43 -24.26
C VAL A 128 -12.65 -2.25 -23.31
N ARG A 129 -13.35 -1.19 -23.72
CA ARG A 129 -13.46 0.05 -22.96
C ARG A 129 -14.89 0.31 -22.54
N ARG A 130 -15.04 0.77 -21.30
CA ARG A 130 -16.26 1.33 -20.73
C ARG A 130 -16.22 2.86 -20.71
N ARG A 131 -17.36 3.48 -21.02
CA ARG A 131 -17.59 4.94 -20.95
C ARG A 131 -18.92 5.21 -20.25
N VAL A 132 -18.98 6.30 -19.50
CA VAL A 132 -20.17 6.76 -18.78
C VAL A 132 -20.52 8.17 -19.26
N GLY A 133 -21.72 8.35 -19.82
CA GLY A 133 -22.17 9.63 -20.39
C GLY A 133 -21.24 10.17 -21.48
N GLY A 134 -20.61 9.28 -22.27
CA GLY A 134 -19.61 9.63 -23.29
C GLY A 134 -18.25 10.11 -22.73
N ARG A 135 -18.10 10.14 -21.41
CA ARG A 135 -16.89 10.52 -20.68
C ARG A 135 -16.29 9.30 -19.99
N GLY A 136 -15.02 9.43 -19.58
CA GLY A 136 -14.26 8.33 -18.98
C GLY A 136 -13.62 7.40 -20.02
N HIS A 137 -12.48 6.83 -19.64
CA HIS A 137 -11.74 5.85 -20.42
C HIS A 137 -11.30 4.74 -19.47
N GLU A 138 -12.21 3.82 -19.19
CA GLU A 138 -11.93 2.69 -18.31
C GLU A 138 -11.73 1.45 -19.18
N MET A 139 -10.50 0.93 -19.23
CA MET A 139 -10.22 -0.34 -19.89
C MET A 139 -10.62 -1.47 -18.93
N ILE A 140 -11.69 -2.20 -19.29
CA ILE A 140 -12.28 -3.24 -18.44
C ILE A 140 -11.79 -4.65 -18.81
N LEU A 141 -11.22 -4.80 -20.01
CA LEU A 141 -10.61 -6.04 -20.47
C LEU A 141 -9.44 -5.70 -21.39
N GLN A 142 -8.27 -6.26 -21.12
CA GLN A 142 -7.08 -6.03 -21.94
C GLN A 142 -6.79 -7.25 -22.84
N GLN A 143 -5.96 -7.02 -23.86
CA GLN A 143 -5.50 -8.06 -24.80
C GLN A 143 -6.64 -8.82 -25.52
N ALA A 144 -7.83 -8.22 -25.59
CA ALA A 144 -8.97 -8.73 -26.34
C ALA A 144 -8.88 -8.25 -27.79
N SER A 145 -8.77 -9.20 -28.72
CA SER A 145 -8.77 -8.93 -30.16
C SER A 145 -10.17 -8.63 -30.68
N SER A 146 -11.19 -9.26 -30.10
CA SER A 146 -12.59 -9.05 -30.43
C SER A 146 -13.49 -9.21 -29.21
N ILE A 147 -14.64 -8.53 -29.24
CA ILE A 147 -15.75 -8.72 -28.30
C ILE A 147 -17.04 -8.67 -29.12
N GLN A 148 -17.94 -9.60 -28.85
CA GLN A 148 -19.25 -9.67 -29.49
C GLN A 148 -20.34 -9.83 -28.44
N PHE A 149 -21.39 -9.03 -28.56
CA PHE A 149 -22.58 -9.10 -27.72
C PHE A 149 -23.77 -9.50 -28.58
N TYR A 150 -24.50 -10.51 -28.15
CA TYR A 150 -25.68 -10.99 -28.85
C TYR A 150 -26.75 -11.50 -27.89
N PRO A 151 -28.04 -11.31 -28.21
CA PRO A 151 -29.12 -11.91 -27.45
C PRO A 151 -29.11 -13.43 -27.63
N CYS A 152 -29.23 -14.16 -26.52
CA CYS A 152 -29.34 -15.61 -26.41
C CYS A 152 -30.67 -15.96 -25.75
N GLY A 153 -31.78 -15.81 -26.48
CA GLY A 153 -33.13 -15.95 -25.91
C GLY A 153 -33.42 -14.85 -24.89
N SER A 154 -33.64 -15.22 -23.62
CA SER A 154 -33.84 -14.27 -22.51
C SER A 154 -32.54 -13.82 -21.82
N LEU A 155 -31.39 -14.26 -22.32
CA LEU A 155 -30.07 -13.92 -21.78
C LEU A 155 -29.27 -13.04 -22.75
N LEU A 156 -28.33 -12.27 -22.21
CA LEU A 156 -27.26 -11.63 -22.98
C LEU A 156 -26.07 -12.58 -23.03
N CYS A 157 -25.53 -12.85 -24.22
CA CYS A 157 -24.25 -13.52 -24.39
C CYS A 157 -23.16 -12.50 -24.74
N ALA A 158 -22.01 -12.64 -24.10
CA ALA A 158 -20.77 -11.98 -24.51
C ALA A 158 -19.73 -13.02 -24.89
N GLU A 159 -19.04 -12.80 -26.00
CA GLU A 159 -17.95 -13.65 -26.47
C GLU A 159 -16.72 -12.78 -26.76
N ALA A 160 -15.61 -13.05 -26.09
CA ALA A 160 -14.34 -12.37 -26.29
C ALA A 160 -13.34 -13.30 -26.98
N GLY A 161 -12.70 -12.80 -28.04
CA GLY A 161 -11.52 -13.42 -28.63
C GLY A 161 -10.27 -12.71 -28.12
N PHE A 162 -9.28 -13.46 -27.65
CA PHE A 162 -8.00 -12.91 -27.18
C PHE A 162 -6.92 -13.04 -28.24
N LYS A 163 -5.84 -12.25 -28.12
CA LYS A 163 -4.71 -12.26 -29.08
C LYS A 163 -4.00 -13.61 -29.19
N ASN A 164 -4.10 -14.48 -28.18
CA ASN A 164 -3.54 -15.84 -28.20
C ASN A 164 -4.40 -16.86 -28.96
N GLY A 165 -5.57 -16.46 -29.47
CA GLY A 165 -6.51 -17.35 -30.14
C GLY A 165 -7.48 -18.08 -29.21
N GLU A 166 -7.36 -17.91 -27.88
CA GLU A 166 -8.36 -18.40 -26.93
C GLU A 166 -9.63 -17.55 -27.03
N LYS A 167 -10.77 -18.20 -26.81
CA LYS A 167 -12.09 -17.56 -26.80
C LYS A 167 -12.77 -17.88 -25.49
N GLU A 168 -13.32 -16.87 -24.85
CA GLU A 168 -14.10 -17.02 -23.64
C GLU A 168 -15.52 -16.51 -23.90
N LYS A 169 -16.50 -17.19 -23.30
CA LYS A 169 -17.92 -16.89 -23.45
C LYS A 169 -18.60 -16.80 -22.08
N ALA A 170 -19.44 -15.78 -21.92
CA ALA A 170 -20.22 -15.59 -20.71
C ALA A 170 -21.69 -15.33 -21.07
N GLN A 171 -22.57 -15.70 -20.14
CA GLN A 171 -24.00 -15.49 -20.23
C GLN A 171 -24.47 -14.69 -19.03
N PHE A 172 -25.37 -13.75 -19.28
CA PHE A 172 -25.93 -12.83 -18.29
C PHE A 172 -27.44 -12.87 -18.36
N HIS A 173 -28.08 -12.96 -17.20
CA HIS A 173 -29.52 -12.83 -17.10
C HIS A 173 -29.90 -11.37 -17.30
N ILE A 174 -30.78 -11.09 -18.26
CA ILE A 174 -31.35 -9.76 -18.43
C ILE A 174 -32.64 -9.77 -17.61
N PHE A 175 -32.68 -8.97 -16.55
CA PHE A 175 -33.96 -8.67 -15.91
C PHE A 175 -34.64 -7.62 -16.79
N ALA A 176 -35.68 -8.06 -17.50
CA ALA A 176 -36.64 -7.14 -18.10
C ALA A 176 -37.36 -6.44 -16.95
N GLY A 177 -36.76 -5.37 -16.43
CA GLY A 177 -37.49 -4.43 -15.58
C GLY A 177 -38.66 -3.92 -16.39
N GLU A 178 -39.87 -4.24 -15.92
CA GLU A 178 -41.13 -3.76 -16.48
C GLU A 178 -41.00 -2.27 -16.79
N ALA A 179 -41.32 -1.91 -18.03
CA ALA A 179 -41.66 -0.55 -18.36
C ALA A 179 -42.87 -0.17 -17.51
N ILE A 180 -42.67 0.76 -16.57
CA ILE A 180 -43.77 1.52 -15.96
C ILE A 180 -43.96 2.78 -16.80
#